data_AF-A0A1E7FJZ5-F1
#
_entry.id   AF-A0A1E7FJZ5-F1
#
_cell.length_a   1.000
_cell.length_b   1.000
_cell.length_c   1.000
_cell.angle_alpha   90.00
_cell.angle_beta   90.00
_cell.angle_gamma   90.00
#
_symmetry.space_group_name_H-M   'P 1'
#
loop_
_entity.id
_entity.type
_entity.pdbx_description
1 polymer ?
#
loop_
_entity_poly.entity_id
_entity_poly.type
_entity_poly.pdbx_seq_one_letter_code
_entity_poly.pdbx_strand_id
1 'polypeptide(L)'
;MMQFYREDSYLEDINQATVESHTQVPKDEVTNEPIRSQMVYVNEHACIGCTNCAMVAQSTFFMEEENGKARVFEQWGDDETTVQIAMDTCPVNCIHYIPYEELVQLEINRRNQFINVVGGLVSRGERGGGGGGGGMFAPRSFGAKSFTDAPTVSRGYDKSNPDFVVKETVRLVTARREKLELERRQENRIADL
;
A
#
# COMPACT_ATOMS: atom_id res chain seq x y z
N MET A 1 2.62 50.87 0.66
CA MET A 1 1.87 49.76 0.04
C MET A 1 2.82 48.58 0.01
N MET A 2 2.78 47.78 1.08
CA MET A 2 3.75 46.73 1.36
C MET A 2 3.45 45.55 0.44
N GLN A 3 4.34 45.29 -0.52
CA GLN A 3 4.35 44.04 -1.26
C GLN A 3 4.77 42.93 -0.29
N PHE A 4 3.81 42.39 0.46
CA PHE A 4 3.94 41.05 1.01
C PHE A 4 3.59 40.07 -0.10
N TYR A 5 4.57 39.79 -0.96
CA TYR A 5 4.57 38.52 -1.67
C TYR A 5 4.73 37.46 -0.58
N ARG A 6 3.62 36.80 -0.25
CA ARG A 6 3.61 35.56 0.50
C ARG A 6 4.53 34.61 -0.25
N GLU A 7 5.63 34.24 0.40
CA GLU A 7 6.58 33.25 -0.07
C GLU A 7 5.80 32.03 -0.56
N ASP A 8 5.95 31.71 -1.84
CA ASP A 8 5.63 30.40 -2.38
C ASP A 8 6.50 29.40 -1.62
N SER A 9 5.97 28.86 -0.51
CA SER A 9 6.57 27.76 0.23
C SER A 9 6.56 26.56 -0.70
N TYR A 10 7.68 26.36 -1.40
CA TYR A 10 8.20 25.12 -1.98
C TYR A 10 7.37 23.89 -1.58
N LEU A 11 6.30 23.64 -2.33
CA LEU A 11 5.78 22.29 -2.44
C LEU A 11 6.82 21.58 -3.30
N GLU A 12 7.71 20.84 -2.66
CA GLU A 12 8.42 19.79 -3.37
C GLU A 12 7.32 18.85 -3.88
N ASP A 13 7.01 18.92 -5.17
CA ASP A 13 6.03 18.05 -5.79
C ASP A 13 6.51 16.61 -5.58
N ILE A 14 5.90 15.94 -4.59
CA ILE A 14 6.20 14.55 -4.30
C ILE A 14 5.85 13.77 -5.56
N ASN A 15 6.87 13.24 -6.24
CA ASN A 15 6.66 12.47 -7.44
C ASN A 15 6.02 11.12 -7.06
N GLN A 16 4.69 11.04 -7.18
CA GLN A 16 3.89 9.87 -6.85
C GLN A 16 4.40 8.60 -7.54
N ALA A 17 5.00 8.71 -8.73
CA ALA A 17 5.52 7.58 -9.48
C ALA A 17 6.75 6.92 -8.82
N THR A 18 7.55 7.69 -8.07
CA THR A 18 8.78 7.22 -7.43
C THR A 18 8.61 6.90 -5.95
N VAL A 19 7.52 7.34 -5.33
CA VAL A 19 7.27 7.12 -3.90
C VAL A 19 6.79 5.69 -3.65
N GLU A 20 7.51 5.01 -2.76
CA GLU A 20 7.13 3.69 -2.27
C GLU A 20 6.16 3.85 -1.10
N SER A 21 4.98 3.24 -1.19
CA SER A 21 3.90 3.48 -0.23
C SER A 21 4.24 3.14 1.21
N HIS A 22 5.18 2.22 1.45
CA HIS A 22 5.64 1.87 2.80
C HIS A 22 6.42 2.99 3.51
N THR A 23 6.90 4.00 2.74
CA THR A 23 7.57 5.19 3.29
C THR A 23 6.56 6.23 3.77
N GLN A 24 5.38 6.28 3.15
CA GLN A 24 4.28 7.20 3.47
C GLN A 24 3.24 6.54 4.38
N VAL A 25 3.71 5.86 5.43
CA VAL A 25 2.85 5.27 6.46
C VAL A 25 2.82 6.21 7.66
N PRO A 26 1.64 6.67 8.10
CA PRO A 26 1.51 7.42 9.35
C PRO A 26 2.02 6.59 10.53
N LYS A 27 2.99 7.13 11.28
CA LYS A 27 3.63 6.50 12.43
C LYS A 27 3.39 7.30 13.71
N ASP A 28 3.33 6.61 14.84
CA ASP A 28 3.26 7.23 16.16
C ASP A 28 4.60 7.92 16.48
N GLU A 29 4.55 9.14 16.99
CA GLU A 29 5.74 9.94 17.34
C GLU A 29 6.58 9.32 18.45
N VAL A 30 5.97 8.51 19.33
CA VAL A 30 6.62 7.93 20.50
C VAL A 30 7.23 6.57 20.17
N THR A 31 6.46 5.68 19.54
CA THR A 31 6.89 4.30 19.27
C THR A 31 7.54 4.13 17.90
N ASN A 32 7.36 5.09 16.99
CA ASN A 32 7.74 5.01 15.57
C ASN A 32 7.11 3.79 14.85
N GLU A 33 6.04 3.23 15.41
CA GLU A 33 5.27 2.16 14.79
C GLU A 33 4.13 2.74 13.94
N PRO A 34 3.69 2.03 12.88
CA PRO A 34 2.51 2.42 12.12
C PRO A 34 1.29 2.65 13.00
N ILE A 35 0.57 3.76 12.81
CA ILE A 35 -0.64 4.08 13.60
C ILE A 35 -1.73 3.02 13.36
N ARG A 36 -1.81 2.52 12.13
CA ARG A 36 -2.69 1.42 11.73
C ARG A 36 -1.87 0.20 11.41
N SER A 37 -2.42 -0.98 11.68
CA SER A 37 -1.79 -2.26 11.36
C SER A 37 -2.12 -2.73 9.94
N GLN A 38 -3.26 -2.28 9.39
CA GLN A 38 -3.68 -2.57 8.01
C GLN A 38 -3.05 -1.56 7.06
N MET A 39 -2.36 -2.07 6.04
CA MET A 39 -1.88 -1.31 4.90
C MET A 39 -2.62 -1.73 3.64
N VAL A 40 -2.71 -0.83 2.67
CA VAL A 40 -3.37 -1.08 1.38
C VAL A 40 -2.33 -1.35 0.31
N TYR A 41 -2.55 -2.36 -0.51
CA TYR A 41 -1.66 -2.72 -1.61
C TYR A 41 -2.45 -3.09 -2.87
N VAL A 42 -1.96 -2.64 -4.03
CA VAL A 42 -2.49 -3.04 -5.34
C VAL A 42 -1.56 -4.05 -5.98
N ASN A 43 -2.10 -5.22 -6.32
CA ASN A 43 -1.40 -6.23 -7.11
C ASN A 43 -1.42 -5.85 -8.60
N GLU A 44 -0.30 -5.31 -9.08
CA GLU A 44 -0.15 -4.82 -10.46
C GLU A 44 -0.26 -5.92 -11.53
N HIS A 45 0.08 -7.17 -11.19
CA HIS A 45 -0.10 -8.30 -12.11
C HIS A 45 -1.59 -8.60 -12.36
N ALA A 46 -2.44 -8.39 -11.35
CA ALA A 46 -3.88 -8.58 -11.46
C ALA A 46 -4.62 -7.31 -11.90
N CYS A 47 -4.04 -6.14 -11.67
CA CYS A 47 -4.65 -4.85 -12.00
C CYS A 47 -4.82 -4.70 -13.53
N ILE A 48 -6.03 -4.33 -13.94
CA ILE A 48 -6.36 -4.10 -15.36
C ILE A 48 -6.31 -2.63 -15.77
N GLY A 49 -5.95 -1.72 -14.86
CA GLY A 49 -5.86 -0.29 -15.17
C GLY A 49 -7.20 0.42 -15.38
N CYS A 50 -8.29 -0.05 -14.74
CA CYS A 50 -9.63 0.52 -14.91
C CYS A 50 -9.87 1.91 -14.29
N THR A 51 -8.83 2.50 -13.66
CA THR A 51 -8.81 3.83 -13.01
C THR A 51 -9.82 4.10 -11.88
N ASN A 52 -10.77 3.21 -11.63
CA ASN A 52 -11.85 3.46 -10.66
C ASN A 52 -11.36 3.77 -9.24
N CYS A 53 -10.36 3.02 -8.75
CA CYS A 53 -9.77 3.27 -7.43
C CYS A 53 -9.14 4.67 -7.30
N ALA A 54 -8.38 5.11 -8.32
CA ALA A 54 -7.79 6.45 -8.36
C ALA A 54 -8.84 7.56 -8.52
N MET A 55 -10.05 7.26 -9.03
CA MET A 55 -11.14 8.24 -9.07
C MET A 55 -11.86 8.36 -7.72
N VAL A 56 -12.07 7.24 -7.03
CA VAL A 56 -12.79 7.17 -5.75
C VAL A 56 -11.94 7.69 -4.59
N ALA A 57 -10.68 7.27 -4.49
CA ALA A 57 -9.78 7.61 -3.39
C ALA A 57 -8.46 8.20 -3.95
N GLN A 58 -8.54 9.47 -4.37
CA GLN A 58 -7.49 10.20 -5.09
C GLN A 58 -6.27 10.51 -4.23
N SER A 59 -6.43 10.56 -2.91
CA SER A 59 -5.34 10.82 -1.97
C SER A 59 -4.60 9.53 -1.59
N THR A 60 -5.11 8.36 -2.01
CA THR A 60 -4.53 7.05 -1.69
C THR A 60 -3.96 6.37 -2.92
N PHE A 61 -4.72 6.35 -4.03
CA PHE A 61 -4.34 5.65 -5.25
C PHE A 61 -4.01 6.61 -6.39
N PHE A 62 -3.05 6.21 -7.21
CA PHE A 62 -2.74 6.88 -8.47
C PHE A 62 -2.58 5.86 -9.60
N MET A 63 -2.59 6.35 -10.83
CA MET A 63 -2.32 5.56 -12.02
C MET A 63 -0.88 5.75 -12.45
N GLU A 64 -0.13 4.66 -12.47
CA GLU A 64 1.26 4.62 -12.90
C GLU A 64 1.34 4.52 -14.43
N GLU A 65 2.24 5.30 -15.03
CA GLU A 65 2.27 5.53 -16.48
C GLU A 65 2.96 4.42 -17.28
N GLU A 66 4.01 3.78 -16.75
CA GLU A 66 4.81 2.77 -17.47
C GLU A 66 4.00 1.52 -17.79
N ASN A 67 3.27 1.00 -16.81
CA ASN A 67 2.49 -0.23 -16.96
C ASN A 67 0.98 0.02 -17.03
N GLY A 68 0.52 1.27 -16.86
CA GLY A 68 -0.89 1.63 -16.82
C GLY A 68 -1.64 0.98 -15.67
N LYS A 69 -0.96 0.76 -14.53
CA LYS A 69 -1.50 0.06 -13.36
C LYS A 69 -1.78 1.03 -12.23
N ALA A 70 -2.73 0.68 -11.36
CA ALA A 70 -2.95 1.45 -10.15
C ALA A 70 -1.88 1.12 -9.10
N ARG A 71 -1.46 2.13 -8.35
CA ARG A 71 -0.56 2.02 -7.19
C ARG A 71 -1.12 2.80 -6.02
N VAL A 72 -0.68 2.46 -4.82
CA VAL A 72 -0.86 3.29 -3.62
C VAL A 72 0.37 4.16 -3.49
N PHE A 73 0.22 5.47 -3.29
CA PHE A 73 1.37 6.35 -3.01
C PHE A 73 1.41 6.78 -1.55
N GLU A 74 0.24 6.96 -0.93
CA GLU A 74 0.10 7.38 0.46
C GLU A 74 -0.86 6.45 1.19
N GLN A 75 -0.43 5.96 2.35
CA GLN A 75 -1.22 5.03 3.14
C GLN A 75 -2.21 5.81 3.99
N TRP A 76 -3.49 5.59 3.76
CA TRP A 76 -4.59 6.27 4.44
C TRP A 76 -4.68 7.78 4.20
N GLY A 77 -4.38 8.22 2.97
CA GLY A 77 -4.61 9.61 2.55
C GLY A 77 -6.11 9.96 2.49
N ASP A 78 -6.96 8.98 2.15
CA ASP A 78 -8.42 9.09 2.24
C ASP A 78 -8.97 8.36 3.48
N ASP A 79 -10.21 8.68 3.85
CA ASP A 79 -10.89 7.98 4.93
C ASP A 79 -11.11 6.50 4.61
N GLU A 80 -11.26 5.71 5.66
CA GLU A 80 -11.36 4.26 5.54
C GLU A 80 -12.56 3.80 4.72
N THR A 81 -13.69 4.52 4.78
CA THR A 81 -14.88 4.14 4.03
C THR A 81 -14.66 4.34 2.52
N THR A 82 -14.01 5.44 2.15
CA THR A 82 -13.66 5.74 0.76
C THR A 82 -12.66 4.71 0.20
N VAL A 83 -11.64 4.33 0.98
CA VAL A 83 -10.71 3.26 0.61
C VAL A 83 -11.43 1.93 0.42
N GLN A 84 -12.34 1.56 1.34
CA GLN A 84 -13.12 0.32 1.25
C GLN A 84 -14.01 0.31 0.00
N ILE A 85 -14.66 1.44 -0.34
CA ILE A 85 -15.46 1.56 -1.57
C ILE A 85 -14.56 1.34 -2.80
N ALA A 86 -13.36 1.93 -2.84
CA ALA A 86 -12.41 1.73 -3.94
C ALA A 86 -12.00 0.24 -4.08
N MET A 87 -11.85 -0.46 -2.96
CA MET A 87 -11.57 -1.90 -2.92
C MET A 87 -12.75 -2.74 -3.45
N ASP A 88 -13.96 -2.51 -2.93
CA ASP A 88 -15.16 -3.28 -3.26
C ASP A 88 -15.62 -3.09 -4.71
N THR A 89 -15.35 -1.92 -5.28
CA THR A 89 -15.70 -1.59 -6.66
C THR A 89 -14.64 -2.03 -7.67
N CYS A 90 -13.53 -2.65 -7.22
CA CYS A 90 -12.49 -3.14 -8.11
C CYS A 90 -13.00 -4.34 -8.93
N PRO A 91 -13.07 -4.25 -10.28
CA PRO A 91 -13.68 -5.30 -11.11
C PRO A 91 -12.93 -6.64 -11.10
N VAL A 92 -11.68 -6.64 -10.61
CA VAL A 92 -10.79 -7.81 -10.57
C VAL A 92 -10.29 -8.12 -9.15
N ASN A 93 -10.77 -7.41 -8.12
CA ASN A 93 -10.35 -7.57 -6.73
C ASN A 93 -8.82 -7.58 -6.55
N CYS A 94 -8.10 -6.66 -7.20
CA CYS A 94 -6.63 -6.58 -7.15
C CYS A 94 -6.09 -5.73 -5.99
N ILE A 95 -6.96 -5.22 -5.12
CA ILE A 95 -6.59 -4.38 -3.97
C ILE A 95 -6.73 -5.22 -2.70
N HIS A 96 -5.71 -5.19 -1.84
CA HIS A 96 -5.61 -6.06 -0.68
C HIS A 96 -5.17 -5.28 0.56
N TYR A 97 -5.74 -5.65 1.71
CA TYR A 97 -5.17 -5.29 2.99
C TYR A 97 -4.04 -6.26 3.35
N ILE A 98 -2.91 -5.72 3.82
CA ILE A 98 -1.72 -6.47 4.19
C ILE A 98 -1.04 -5.85 5.43
N PRO A 99 -0.21 -6.60 6.18
CA PRO A 99 0.62 -6.03 7.23
C PRO A 99 1.76 -5.17 6.68
N TYR A 100 2.31 -4.30 7.52
CA TYR A 100 3.40 -3.38 7.15
C TYR A 100 4.65 -4.10 6.62
N GLU A 101 5.05 -5.20 7.25
CA GLU A 101 6.26 -5.94 6.86
C GLU A 101 6.12 -6.54 5.46
N GLU A 102 4.93 -7.02 5.12
CA GLU A 102 4.64 -7.54 3.78
C GLU A 102 4.61 -6.41 2.75
N LEU A 103 4.05 -5.24 3.11
CA LEU A 103 4.08 -4.06 2.24
C LEU A 103 5.51 -3.68 1.86
N VAL A 104 6.42 -3.63 2.83
CA VAL A 104 7.84 -3.33 2.58
C VAL A 104 8.44 -4.33 1.59
N GLN A 105 8.19 -5.63 1.79
CA GLN A 105 8.71 -6.66 0.88
C GLN A 105 8.14 -6.54 -0.54
N LEU A 106 6.83 -6.28 -0.66
CA LEU A 106 6.15 -6.14 -1.94
C LEU A 106 6.64 -4.90 -2.71
N GLU A 107 6.89 -3.78 -2.03
CA GLU A 107 7.49 -2.59 -2.64
C GLU A 107 8.94 -2.84 -3.10
N ILE A 108 9.75 -3.55 -2.31
CA ILE A 108 11.11 -3.93 -2.72
C ILE A 108 11.08 -4.84 -3.95
N ASN A 109 10.20 -5.83 -3.98
CA ASN A 109 10.04 -6.74 -5.12
C ASN A 109 9.57 -6.01 -6.38
N ARG A 110 8.73 -4.98 -6.22
CA ARG A 110 8.20 -4.16 -7.32
C ARG A 110 9.29 -3.45 -8.12
N ARG A 111 10.42 -3.07 -7.50
CA ARG A 111 11.55 -2.40 -8.17
C ARG A 111 12.10 -3.15 -9.39
N ASN A 112 11.99 -4.49 -9.39
CA ASN A 112 12.48 -5.36 -10.46
C ASN A 112 11.34 -6.07 -11.21
N GLN A 113 10.11 -5.57 -11.08
CA GLN A 113 8.94 -6.18 -11.68
C GLN A 113 8.90 -5.93 -13.18
N PHE A 114 8.61 -6.97 -13.96
CA PHE A 114 8.48 -6.89 -15.41
C PHE A 114 7.16 -7.53 -15.82
N ILE A 115 6.15 -6.68 -16.06
CA ILE A 115 4.76 -7.11 -16.26
C ILE A 115 4.46 -7.29 -17.75
N ASN A 116 3.79 -8.38 -18.10
CA ASN A 116 3.27 -8.57 -19.45
C ASN A 116 1.97 -7.77 -19.67
N VAL A 117 2.11 -6.47 -19.96
CA VAL A 117 0.96 -5.57 -20.19
C VAL A 117 0.09 -5.99 -21.38
N VAL A 118 0.68 -6.63 -22.40
CA VAL A 118 -0.03 -7.09 -23.61
C VAL A 118 -0.81 -8.40 -23.34
N GLY A 119 -0.18 -9.34 -22.64
CA GLY A 119 -0.78 -10.63 -22.27
C GLY A 119 -1.98 -10.51 -21.33
N GLY A 120 -1.98 -9.47 -20.48
CA GLY A 120 -3.06 -9.19 -19.52
C GLY A 120 -4.40 -8.82 -20.16
N LEU A 121 -4.41 -8.34 -21.41
CA LEU A 121 -5.65 -8.01 -22.14
C LEU A 121 -6.27 -9.23 -22.84
N VAL A 122 -5.48 -10.29 -23.08
CA VAL A 122 -5.89 -11.43 -23.92
C VAL A 122 -6.15 -12.74 -23.14
N SER A 123 -5.70 -12.86 -21.87
CA SER A 123 -5.99 -14.03 -21.03
C SER A 123 -7.07 -13.73 -19.98
N ARG A 124 -8.33 -13.63 -20.44
CA ARG A 124 -9.53 -13.48 -19.59
C ARG A 124 -10.19 -14.83 -19.27
N GLY A 125 -9.37 -15.81 -18.93
CA GLY A 125 -9.75 -17.03 -18.23
C GLY A 125 -8.48 -17.46 -17.55
N GLU A 126 -8.33 -17.33 -16.24
CA GLU A 126 -8.90 -18.28 -15.29
C GLU A 126 -9.11 -17.63 -13.92
N ARG A 127 -10.25 -17.93 -13.30
CA ARG A 127 -10.48 -17.72 -11.87
C ARG A 127 -9.71 -18.79 -11.10
N GLY A 128 -8.83 -18.34 -10.20
CA GLY A 128 -8.53 -19.03 -8.95
C GLY A 128 -7.55 -20.20 -9.00
N GLY A 129 -6.55 -20.14 -8.13
CA GLY A 129 -5.80 -21.30 -7.67
C GLY A 129 -4.44 -21.48 -8.33
N GLY A 130 -3.38 -21.28 -7.54
CA GLY A 130 -2.10 -21.99 -7.64
C GLY A 130 -1.40 -22.07 -9.00
N GLY A 131 -0.32 -21.30 -9.16
CA GLY A 131 0.78 -21.66 -10.04
C GLY A 131 0.66 -21.19 -11.49
N GLY A 132 1.48 -20.19 -11.85
CA GLY A 132 2.10 -20.08 -13.16
C GLY A 132 1.24 -20.32 -14.42
N GLY A 133 0.03 -19.78 -14.48
CA GLY A 133 -0.89 -19.99 -15.60
C GLY A 133 -1.12 -18.73 -16.43
N GLY A 134 -0.10 -18.24 -17.14
CA GLY A 134 -0.41 -17.68 -18.45
C GLY A 134 -0.86 -18.86 -19.29
N GLY A 135 -2.01 -18.80 -19.96
CA GLY A 135 -2.46 -19.88 -20.85
C GLY A 135 -1.30 -20.34 -21.72
N MET A 136 -1.24 -21.63 -22.07
CA MET A 136 -0.11 -22.31 -22.74
C MET A 136 0.52 -21.55 -23.94
N PHE A 137 -0.16 -20.53 -24.47
CA PHE A 137 0.19 -19.71 -25.62
C PHE A 137 0.66 -18.28 -25.29
N ALA A 138 0.65 -17.84 -24.03
CA ALA A 138 1.10 -16.52 -23.64
C ALA A 138 2.65 -16.48 -23.52
N PRO A 139 3.34 -15.54 -24.17
CA PRO A 139 4.79 -15.45 -24.06
C PRO A 139 5.21 -15.13 -22.62
N ARG A 140 6.16 -15.92 -22.10
CA ARG A 140 6.76 -15.74 -20.76
C ARG A 140 7.93 -14.75 -20.74
N SER A 141 8.34 -14.23 -21.89
CA SER A 141 9.43 -13.28 -22.03
C SER A 141 9.20 -12.32 -23.19
N PHE A 142 9.87 -11.17 -23.13
CA PHE A 142 10.03 -10.26 -24.26
C PHE A 142 11.52 -10.00 -24.48
N GLY A 143 12.03 -10.39 -25.65
CA GLY A 143 13.47 -10.39 -25.92
C GLY A 143 14.23 -11.25 -24.90
N ALA A 144 15.26 -10.68 -24.28
CA ALA A 144 16.09 -11.35 -23.27
C ALA A 144 15.54 -11.31 -21.84
N LYS A 145 14.40 -10.62 -21.58
CA LYS A 145 13.84 -10.45 -20.24
C LYS A 145 12.60 -11.34 -20.05
N SER A 146 12.59 -12.12 -18.98
CA SER A 146 11.42 -12.91 -18.55
C SER A 146 10.47 -12.05 -17.74
N PHE A 147 9.16 -12.23 -17.93
CA PHE A 147 8.14 -11.59 -17.10
C PHE A 147 8.20 -12.13 -15.68
N THR A 148 7.97 -11.26 -14.70
CA THR A 148 7.91 -11.65 -13.30
C THR A 148 6.60 -12.37 -13.00
N ASP A 149 6.63 -13.32 -12.08
CA ASP A 149 5.42 -13.97 -11.57
C ASP A 149 4.67 -13.02 -10.62
N ALA A 150 3.35 -13.21 -10.51
CA ALA A 150 2.54 -12.44 -9.57
C ALA A 150 3.00 -12.70 -8.12
N PRO A 151 3.12 -11.66 -7.28
CA PRO A 151 3.49 -11.85 -5.89
C PRO A 151 2.41 -12.65 -5.15
N THR A 152 2.85 -13.47 -4.20
CA THR A 152 1.93 -14.11 -3.25
C THR A 152 1.57 -13.08 -2.19
N VAL A 153 0.36 -12.52 -2.30
CA VAL A 153 -0.18 -11.58 -1.33
C VAL A 153 -0.98 -12.34 -0.29
N SER A 154 -0.73 -12.09 0.99
CA SER A 154 -1.51 -12.69 2.06
C SER A 154 -2.96 -12.21 1.97
N ARG A 155 -3.87 -13.15 1.65
CA ARG A 155 -5.32 -12.89 1.72
C ARG A 155 -5.77 -13.17 3.14
N GLY A 156 -6.36 -12.18 3.80
CA GLY A 156 -6.96 -12.40 5.12
C GLY A 156 -6.68 -11.31 6.15
N TYR A 157 -6.09 -10.18 5.79
CA TYR A 157 -5.99 -9.02 6.69
C TYR A 157 -7.31 -8.23 6.76
N ASP A 158 -8.44 -8.95 6.83
CA ASP A 158 -9.77 -8.39 7.02
C ASP A 158 -9.99 -8.12 8.52
N LYS A 159 -10.71 -7.05 8.85
CA LYS A 159 -11.09 -6.73 10.24
C LYS A 159 -11.92 -7.81 10.90
N SER A 160 -12.65 -8.60 10.12
CA SER A 160 -13.41 -9.74 10.64
C SER A 160 -12.54 -10.97 10.91
N ASN A 161 -11.25 -10.96 10.54
CA ASN A 161 -10.35 -12.07 10.83
C ASN A 161 -10.01 -12.08 12.34
N PRO A 162 -10.32 -13.15 13.08
CA PRO A 162 -10.00 -13.25 14.51
C PRO A 162 -8.51 -13.09 14.81
N ASP A 163 -7.62 -13.59 13.93
CA ASP A 163 -6.17 -13.46 14.11
C ASP A 163 -5.72 -12.00 14.01
N PHE A 164 -6.37 -11.22 13.16
CA PHE A 164 -6.12 -9.78 13.03
C PHE A 164 -6.55 -9.04 14.30
N VAL A 165 -7.76 -9.30 14.80
CA VAL A 165 -8.28 -8.68 16.02
C VAL A 165 -7.36 -8.95 17.21
N VAL A 166 -6.87 -10.19 17.34
CA VAL A 166 -5.91 -10.54 18.40
C VAL A 166 -4.60 -9.77 18.25
N LYS A 167 -4.02 -9.71 17.04
CA LYS A 167 -2.78 -8.95 16.81
C LYS A 167 -2.95 -7.45 17.09
N GLU A 168 -4.06 -6.86 16.66
CA GLU A 168 -4.33 -5.44 16.86
C GLU A 168 -4.55 -5.10 18.35
N THR A 169 -5.29 -5.93 19.09
CA THR A 169 -5.48 -5.73 20.53
C THR A 169 -4.17 -5.81 21.30
N VAL A 170 -3.31 -6.78 20.97
CA VAL A 170 -1.97 -6.92 21.58
C VAL A 170 -1.11 -5.68 21.28
N ARG A 171 -1.12 -5.19 20.04
CA ARG A 171 -0.41 -3.96 19.65
C ARG A 171 -0.88 -2.76 20.46
N LEU A 172 -2.19 -2.52 20.53
CA LEU A 172 -2.77 -1.39 21.27
C LEU A 172 -2.43 -1.43 22.76
N VAL A 173 -2.47 -2.62 23.38
CA VAL A 173 -2.09 -2.80 24.79
C VAL A 173 -0.59 -2.53 25.00
N THR A 174 0.26 -3.00 24.09
CA THR A 174 1.72 -2.83 24.16
C THR A 174 2.11 -1.36 23.97
N ALA A 175 1.60 -0.70 22.93
CA ALA A 175 1.82 0.73 22.68
C ALA A 175 1.33 1.59 23.85
N ARG A 176 0.17 1.27 24.44
CA ARG A 176 -0.32 1.95 25.64
C ARG A 176 0.64 1.79 26.83
N ARG A 177 1.18 0.59 27.02
CA ARG A 177 2.14 0.31 28.09
C ARG A 177 3.44 1.11 27.89
N GLU A 178 4.00 1.09 26.69
CA GLU A 178 5.24 1.80 26.36
C GLU A 178 5.07 3.31 26.52
N LYS A 179 3.93 3.85 26.09
CA LYS A 179 3.59 5.27 26.28
C LYS A 179 3.55 5.64 27.75
N LEU A 180 2.88 4.86 28.60
CA LEU A 180 2.85 5.08 30.05
C LEU A 180 4.25 4.96 30.69
N GLU A 181 5.08 4.03 30.22
CA GLU A 181 6.47 3.89 30.69
C GLU A 181 7.33 5.10 30.30
N LEU A 182 7.12 5.67 29.11
CA LEU A 182 7.82 6.88 28.66
C LEU A 182 7.38 8.12 29.44
N GLU A 183 6.07 8.30 29.67
CA GLU A 183 5.51 9.37 30.50
C GLU A 183 6.11 9.32 31.91
N ARG A 184 6.13 8.15 32.54
CA ARG A 184 6.78 7.97 33.86
C ARG A 184 8.28 8.30 33.85
N ARG A 185 9.00 7.95 32.78
CA ARG A 185 10.43 8.31 32.63
C ARG A 185 10.63 9.81 32.47
N GLN A 186 9.72 10.51 31.78
CA GLN A 186 9.76 11.95 31.63
C GLN A 186 9.45 12.67 32.95
N GLU A 187 8.43 12.23 33.69
CA GLU A 187 8.10 12.76 35.01
C GLU A 187 9.26 12.62 35.99
N ASN A 188 9.90 11.45 36.05
CA ASN A 188 11.08 11.25 36.91
C ASN A 188 12.24 12.16 36.51
N ARG A 189 12.49 12.34 35.20
CA ARG A 189 13.54 13.26 34.70
C ARG A 189 13.25 14.72 35.11
N ILE A 190 11.98 15.12 35.13
CA ILE A 190 11.58 16.47 35.54
C ILE A 190 11.71 16.64 37.06
N ALA A 191 11.40 15.61 37.84
CA ALA A 191 11.50 15.65 39.31
C ALA A 191 12.95 15.73 39.83
N ASP A 192 13.92 15.25 39.04
CA ASP A 192 15.35 15.27 39.37
C ASP A 192 16.06 16.61 39.01
N LEU A 193 15.37 17.56 38.36
CA LEU A 193 15.87 18.89 37.95
C LEU A 193 15.47 20.00 38.94
#